data_AF-R9GY16-F1
#
_entry.id   AF-R9GY16-F1
#
_cell.length_a   1.000
_cell.length_b   1.000
_cell.length_c   1.000
_cell.angle_alpha   90.00
_cell.angle_beta   90.00
_cell.angle_gamma   90.00
#
_symmetry.space_group_name_H-M   'P 1'
#
loop_
_entity.id
_entity.type
_entity.pdbx_description
1 polymer ?
#
loop_
_entity_poly.entity_id
_entity_poly.type
_entity_poly.pdbx_seq_one_letter_code
_entity_poly.pdbx_strand_id
1 'polypeptide(L)'
;MKKTVKRPASAPGFVSPSQLTLEGFETPFSRKLSSDNRWVVLAKKIPWDEICNIYTKHVGLSSTGRPPISPRVVIGSIIIKHICNLDDRETVAQISENRYMQYFLGYSSFSNEVPFDASLFVEFRNRMGMEQINAINEKIHSLHQNSVAPKQDHDAPGNDSEGQSKTQVTDNKTDETGPETAVSHKGRVLFDATACPQDIAYPTDIDLLNASRKKRKI
;
A
#
# COMPACT_ATOMS: atom_id res chain seq x y z
N MET A 1 -36.30 -12.10 18.91
CA MET A 1 -34.83 -12.32 18.82
C MET A 1 -34.56 -13.56 17.99
N LYS A 2 -34.05 -13.45 16.76
CA LYS A 2 -33.71 -14.61 15.92
C LYS A 2 -32.40 -15.23 16.42
N LYS A 3 -32.46 -16.45 16.98
CA LYS A 3 -31.27 -17.20 17.41
C LYS A 3 -30.42 -17.53 16.17
N THR A 4 -29.21 -17.00 16.11
CA THR A 4 -28.21 -17.37 15.11
C THR A 4 -27.69 -18.77 15.44
N VAL A 5 -28.13 -19.78 14.70
CA VAL A 5 -27.63 -21.15 14.84
C VAL A 5 -26.22 -21.19 14.24
N LYS A 6 -25.22 -21.35 15.10
CA LYS A 6 -23.83 -21.55 14.66
C LYS A 6 -23.74 -22.91 13.96
N ARG A 7 -23.26 -22.92 12.72
CA ARG A 7 -23.02 -24.18 12.00
C ARG A 7 -21.83 -24.90 12.64
N PRO A 8 -21.93 -26.20 12.93
CA PRO A 8 -20.78 -26.97 13.40
C PRO A 8 -19.68 -26.99 12.32
N ALA A 9 -18.42 -27.07 12.76
CA ALA A 9 -17.30 -27.25 11.85
C ALA A 9 -17.43 -28.59 11.10
N SER A 10 -16.96 -28.64 9.85
CA SER A 10 -16.85 -29.89 9.12
C SER A 10 -15.81 -30.77 9.83
N ALA A 11 -16.22 -31.90 10.38
CA ALA A 11 -15.35 -32.85 11.06
C ALA A 11 -15.14 -34.08 10.15
N PRO A 12 -14.17 -34.06 9.23
CA PRO A 12 -13.80 -35.26 8.50
C PRO A 12 -13.26 -36.32 9.48
N GLY A 13 -13.55 -37.59 9.22
CA GLY A 13 -12.98 -38.69 9.99
C GLY A 13 -11.46 -38.76 9.84
N PHE A 14 -10.77 -39.28 10.85
CA PHE A 14 -9.32 -39.48 10.82
C PHE A 14 -8.89 -40.38 9.65
N VAL A 15 -7.84 -39.98 8.94
CA VAL A 15 -7.25 -40.73 7.80
C VAL A 15 -5.86 -41.26 8.17
N SER A 16 -5.46 -42.38 7.58
CA SER A 16 -4.45 -43.33 8.09
C SER A 16 -3.00 -42.79 8.26
N PRO A 17 -2.14 -43.47 9.06
CA PRO A 17 -0.82 -42.98 9.47
C PRO A 17 0.30 -43.00 8.41
N SER A 18 0.04 -43.51 7.20
CA SER A 18 1.04 -43.75 6.15
C SER A 18 0.61 -43.21 4.77
N GLN A 19 -0.31 -42.23 4.76
CA GLN A 19 -0.92 -41.66 3.56
C GLN A 19 0.10 -40.93 2.65
N LEU A 20 0.30 -41.48 1.45
CA LEU A 20 0.71 -40.82 0.20
C LEU A 20 -0.46 -40.95 -0.80
N THR A 21 -1.07 -39.86 -1.27
CA THR A 21 -1.91 -39.81 -2.49
C THR A 21 -2.01 -38.38 -3.03
N LEU A 22 -1.68 -38.19 -4.32
CA LEU A 22 -1.81 -36.92 -5.04
C LEU A 22 -1.74 -37.15 -6.56
N GLU A 23 -2.82 -37.53 -7.24
CA GLU A 23 -2.89 -37.29 -8.70
C GLU A 23 -4.27 -36.71 -9.03
N GLY A 24 -4.36 -35.37 -9.01
CA GLY A 24 -5.60 -34.62 -9.19
C GLY A 24 -6.49 -34.45 -7.94
N PHE A 25 -5.91 -34.48 -6.73
CA PHE A 25 -6.61 -34.43 -5.42
C PHE A 25 -7.85 -33.51 -5.42
N GLU A 26 -9.02 -34.15 -5.35
CA GLU A 26 -10.22 -33.75 -6.08
C GLU A 26 -10.74 -32.33 -5.78
N THR A 27 -10.67 -31.49 -6.81
CA THR A 27 -11.59 -30.35 -6.98
C THR A 27 -12.36 -30.56 -8.29
N PRO A 28 -13.69 -30.73 -8.26
CA PRO A 28 -14.44 -30.89 -9.50
C PRO A 28 -14.19 -29.70 -10.43
N PHE A 29 -14.12 -29.95 -11.74
CA PHE A 29 -13.87 -28.97 -12.81
C PHE A 29 -14.76 -27.72 -12.76
N SER A 30 -15.84 -27.74 -11.96
CA SER A 30 -16.82 -26.66 -11.81
C SER A 30 -16.90 -26.05 -10.40
N ARG A 31 -15.88 -26.18 -9.53
CA ARG A 31 -15.91 -25.50 -8.22
C ARG A 31 -15.71 -23.99 -8.39
N LYS A 32 -16.84 -23.27 -8.50
CA LYS A 32 -16.91 -21.80 -8.49
C LYS A 32 -16.16 -21.23 -7.28
N LEU A 33 -15.41 -20.15 -7.50
CA LEU A 33 -14.75 -19.41 -6.44
C LEU A 33 -15.82 -18.85 -5.49
N SER A 34 -15.66 -19.03 -4.18
CA SER A 34 -16.63 -18.47 -3.24
C SER A 34 -16.55 -16.94 -3.27
N SER A 35 -17.70 -16.29 -3.49
CA SER A 35 -17.82 -14.83 -3.47
C SER A 35 -17.49 -14.23 -2.11
N ASP A 36 -17.60 -15.04 -1.06
CA ASP A 36 -17.53 -14.62 0.34
C ASP A 36 -16.10 -14.68 0.88
N ASN A 37 -15.14 -15.18 0.09
CA ASN A 37 -13.74 -15.19 0.49
C ASN A 37 -13.22 -13.75 0.63
N ARG A 38 -12.42 -13.50 1.67
CA ARG A 38 -11.82 -12.19 1.97
C ARG A 38 -11.19 -11.54 0.73
N TRP A 39 -10.47 -12.29 -0.09
CA TRP A 39 -9.75 -11.76 -1.25
C TRP A 39 -10.68 -11.37 -2.40
N VAL A 40 -11.77 -12.12 -2.59
CA VAL A 40 -12.77 -11.83 -3.62
C VAL A 40 -13.57 -10.58 -3.25
N VAL A 41 -13.90 -10.43 -1.97
CA VAL A 41 -14.55 -9.23 -1.45
C VAL A 41 -13.63 -8.01 -1.55
N LEU A 42 -12.36 -8.16 -1.16
CA LEU A 42 -11.36 -7.10 -1.28
C LEU A 42 -11.15 -6.68 -2.74
N ALA A 43 -11.07 -7.63 -3.66
CA ALA A 43 -10.92 -7.34 -5.09
C ALA A 43 -12.06 -6.47 -5.64
N LYS A 44 -13.29 -6.62 -5.12
CA LYS A 44 -14.45 -5.81 -5.52
C LYS A 44 -14.47 -4.42 -4.90
N LYS A 45 -13.89 -4.26 -3.71
CA LYS A 45 -13.86 -2.98 -2.99
C LYS A 45 -12.78 -2.03 -3.52
N ILE A 46 -11.70 -2.58 -4.07
CA ILE A 46 -10.57 -1.80 -4.56
C ILE A 46 -10.88 -1.25 -5.97
N PRO A 47 -10.74 0.06 -6.20
CA PRO A 47 -10.94 0.69 -7.50
C PRO A 47 -9.71 0.45 -8.41
N TRP A 48 -9.60 -0.77 -8.94
CA TRP A 48 -8.42 -1.20 -9.71
C TRP A 48 -8.13 -0.34 -10.93
N ASP A 49 -9.15 0.10 -11.67
CA ASP A 49 -8.94 0.86 -12.91
C ASP A 49 -8.22 2.19 -12.67
N GLU A 50 -8.60 2.90 -11.60
CA GLU A 50 -7.95 4.16 -11.24
C GLU A 50 -6.50 3.95 -10.78
N ILE A 51 -6.29 2.97 -9.90
CA ILE A 51 -4.99 2.67 -9.31
C ILE A 51 -4.03 2.17 -10.40
N CYS A 52 -4.48 1.26 -11.26
CA CYS A 52 -3.70 0.77 -12.38
C CYS A 52 -3.38 1.88 -13.40
N ASN A 53 -4.29 2.84 -13.62
CA ASN A 53 -4.04 3.97 -14.50
C ASN A 53 -2.96 4.90 -13.95
N ILE A 54 -3.00 5.23 -12.65
CA ILE A 54 -1.95 6.03 -11.98
C ILE A 54 -0.58 5.34 -12.14
N TYR A 55 -0.52 4.03 -11.86
CA TYR A 55 0.71 3.27 -12.00
C TYR A 55 1.21 3.25 -13.45
N THR A 56 0.33 2.99 -14.42
CA THR A 56 0.69 2.90 -15.84
C THR A 56 1.24 4.23 -16.36
N LYS A 57 0.64 5.35 -15.94
CA LYS A 57 1.15 6.70 -16.27
C LYS A 57 2.54 6.94 -15.72
N HIS A 58 2.82 6.51 -14.49
CA HIS A 58 4.11 6.70 -13.84
C HIS A 58 5.20 5.77 -14.41
N VAL A 59 4.83 4.53 -14.75
CA VAL A 59 5.75 3.50 -15.25
C VAL A 59 6.20 3.79 -16.68
N GLY A 60 5.34 4.40 -17.49
CA GLY A 60 5.57 4.62 -18.92
C GLY A 60 5.56 3.31 -19.70
N LEU A 61 4.82 3.26 -20.81
CA LEU A 61 4.97 2.17 -21.76
C LEU A 61 6.24 2.43 -22.58
N SER A 62 7.29 1.65 -22.34
CA SER A 62 8.43 1.65 -23.27
C SER A 62 7.97 1.07 -24.61
N SER A 63 8.24 1.80 -25.69
CA SER A 63 7.95 1.36 -27.07
C SER A 63 8.78 0.13 -27.46
N THR A 64 9.89 -0.12 -26.75
CA THR A 64 10.84 -1.19 -27.05
C THR A 64 11.09 -2.05 -25.81
N GLY A 65 11.03 -3.38 -25.96
CA GLY A 65 11.42 -4.37 -24.94
C GLY A 65 10.31 -5.33 -24.50
N ARG A 66 10.57 -6.09 -23.42
CA ARG A 66 9.58 -6.99 -22.81
C ARG A 66 8.46 -6.16 -22.16
N PRO A 67 7.18 -6.50 -22.40
CA PRO A 67 6.08 -5.78 -21.78
C PRO A 67 6.20 -5.86 -20.24
N PRO A 68 5.90 -4.76 -19.53
CA PRO A 68 5.93 -4.76 -18.08
C PRO A 68 4.87 -5.71 -17.51
N ILE A 69 5.13 -6.21 -16.30
CA ILE A 69 4.16 -6.99 -15.53
C ILE A 69 2.90 -6.14 -15.32
N SER A 70 1.73 -6.79 -15.30
CA SER A 70 0.47 -6.07 -15.16
C SER A 70 0.45 -5.24 -13.87
N PRO A 71 0.01 -3.97 -13.93
CA PRO A 71 -0.04 -3.08 -12.76
C PRO A 71 -0.79 -3.69 -11.57
N ARG A 72 -1.85 -4.44 -11.87
CA ARG A 72 -2.68 -5.13 -10.87
C ARG A 72 -1.92 -6.23 -10.14
N VAL A 73 -1.05 -6.98 -10.83
CA VAL A 73 -0.21 -8.02 -10.19
C VAL A 73 0.82 -7.37 -9.28
N VAL A 74 1.45 -6.27 -9.71
CA VAL A 74 2.45 -5.54 -8.92
C VAL A 74 1.84 -4.97 -7.65
N ILE A 75 0.77 -4.18 -7.78
CA ILE A 75 0.14 -3.52 -6.64
C ILE A 75 -0.56 -4.55 -5.75
N GLY A 76 -1.23 -5.52 -6.36
CA GLY A 76 -1.91 -6.60 -5.65
C GLY A 76 -0.96 -7.46 -4.81
N SER A 77 0.22 -7.79 -5.35
CA SER A 77 1.21 -8.57 -4.59
C SER A 77 1.78 -7.80 -3.41
N ILE A 78 2.02 -6.48 -3.55
CA ILE A 78 2.44 -5.62 -2.44
C ILE A 78 1.34 -5.54 -1.36
N ILE A 79 0.08 -5.37 -1.77
CA ILE A 79 -1.05 -5.38 -0.83
C ILE A 79 -1.14 -6.70 -0.08
N ILE A 80 -1.01 -7.85 -0.77
CA ILE A 80 -1.03 -9.17 -0.13
C ILE A 80 0.11 -9.31 0.86
N LYS A 81 1.32 -8.90 0.47
CA LYS A 81 2.50 -8.91 1.35
C LYS A 81 2.21 -8.15 2.65
N HIS A 82 1.68 -6.93 2.55
CA HIS A 82 1.37 -6.09 3.71
C HIS A 82 0.22 -6.61 4.56
N ILE A 83 -0.85 -7.15 3.95
CA ILE A 83 -2.00 -7.68 4.69
C ILE A 83 -1.62 -8.95 5.47
N CYS A 84 -0.78 -9.81 4.89
CA CYS A 84 -0.39 -11.07 5.50
C CYS A 84 0.90 -10.95 6.34
N ASN A 85 1.61 -9.83 6.30
CA ASN A 85 2.93 -9.62 6.94
C ASN A 85 3.92 -10.75 6.61
N LEU A 86 4.05 -11.07 5.32
CA LEU A 86 4.91 -12.15 4.83
C LEU A 86 6.22 -11.62 4.23
N ASP A 87 7.21 -12.51 4.16
CA ASP A 87 8.45 -12.28 3.42
C ASP A 87 8.21 -12.25 1.91
N ASP A 88 9.14 -11.63 1.16
CA ASP A 88 9.03 -11.51 -0.30
C ASP A 88 8.91 -12.88 -0.97
N ARG A 89 9.75 -13.85 -0.58
CA ARG A 89 9.72 -15.21 -1.14
C ARG A 89 8.46 -15.98 -0.77
N GLU A 90 8.06 -15.89 0.50
CA GLU A 90 6.85 -16.55 1.00
C GLU A 90 5.59 -15.99 0.34
N THR A 91 5.54 -14.67 0.12
CA THR A 91 4.41 -14.03 -0.58
C THR A 91 4.25 -14.60 -1.98
N VAL A 92 5.34 -14.78 -2.73
CA VAL A 92 5.28 -15.35 -4.07
C VAL A 92 4.79 -16.80 -4.03
N ALA A 93 5.29 -17.62 -3.10
CA ALA A 93 4.86 -19.00 -2.91
C ALA A 93 3.35 -19.09 -2.58
N GLN A 94 2.87 -18.26 -1.65
CA GLN A 94 1.45 -18.19 -1.30
C GLN A 94 0.57 -17.79 -2.48
N ILE A 95 1.05 -16.90 -3.36
CA ILE A 95 0.32 -16.52 -4.57
C ILE A 95 0.23 -17.71 -5.54
N SER A 96 1.30 -18.48 -5.75
CA SER A 96 1.25 -19.67 -6.62
C SER A 96 0.35 -20.78 -6.07
N GLU A 97 0.26 -20.91 -4.75
CA GLU A 97 -0.53 -21.96 -4.11
C GLU A 97 -2.02 -21.59 -3.97
N ASN A 98 -2.37 -20.31 -3.94
CA ASN A 98 -3.71 -19.85 -3.58
C ASN A 98 -4.49 -19.22 -4.75
N ARG A 99 -5.52 -19.94 -5.22
CA ARG A 99 -6.45 -19.46 -6.27
C ARG A 99 -7.18 -18.15 -5.94
N TYR A 100 -7.47 -17.87 -4.67
CA TYR A 100 -8.13 -16.62 -4.28
C TYR A 100 -7.20 -15.41 -4.38
N MET A 101 -5.91 -15.60 -4.07
CA MET A 101 -4.91 -14.55 -4.28
C MET A 101 -4.74 -14.28 -5.76
N GLN A 102 -4.59 -15.30 -6.60
CA GLN A 102 -4.49 -15.11 -8.06
C GLN A 102 -5.70 -14.38 -8.64
N TYR A 103 -6.93 -14.70 -8.19
CA TYR A 103 -8.11 -13.95 -8.58
C TYR A 103 -8.02 -12.46 -8.17
N PHE A 104 -7.53 -12.17 -6.97
CA PHE A 104 -7.32 -10.80 -6.51
C PHE A 104 -6.33 -10.03 -7.41
N LEU A 105 -5.24 -10.67 -7.82
CA LEU A 105 -4.26 -10.12 -8.77
C LEU A 105 -4.81 -9.97 -10.21
N GLY A 106 -5.96 -10.57 -10.52
CA GLY A 106 -6.64 -10.44 -11.83
C GLY A 106 -6.29 -11.53 -12.84
N TYR A 107 -5.81 -12.70 -12.39
CA TYR A 107 -5.65 -13.86 -13.27
C TYR A 107 -7.01 -14.42 -13.69
N SER A 108 -7.15 -14.84 -14.95
CA SER A 108 -8.37 -15.47 -15.49
C SER A 108 -8.51 -16.94 -15.09
N SER A 109 -7.38 -17.62 -14.91
CA SER A 109 -7.31 -19.03 -14.52
C SER A 109 -6.25 -19.23 -13.44
N PHE A 110 -6.37 -20.32 -12.70
CA PHE A 110 -5.36 -20.73 -11.74
C PHE A 110 -4.11 -21.24 -12.48
N SER A 111 -2.93 -20.78 -12.06
CA SER A 111 -1.63 -21.27 -12.54
C SER A 111 -0.77 -21.67 -11.35
N ASN A 112 -0.07 -22.80 -11.45
CA ASN A 112 0.90 -23.21 -10.43
C ASN A 112 2.26 -22.54 -10.61
N GLU A 113 2.44 -21.75 -11.67
CA GLU A 113 3.71 -21.09 -11.95
C GLU A 113 3.91 -19.85 -11.08
N VAL A 114 5.18 -19.58 -10.80
CA VAL A 114 5.62 -18.41 -10.05
C VAL A 114 5.32 -17.14 -10.86
N PRO A 115 4.56 -16.17 -10.33
CA PRO A 115 4.14 -14.99 -11.08
C PRO A 115 5.31 -14.07 -11.47
N PHE A 116 6.31 -13.94 -10.60
CA PHE A 116 7.51 -13.13 -10.79
C PHE A 116 8.58 -13.52 -9.74
N ASP A 117 9.86 -13.17 -9.97
CA ASP A 117 10.92 -13.43 -9.00
C ASP A 117 10.81 -12.51 -7.78
N ALA A 118 11.02 -13.06 -6.57
CA ALA A 118 10.87 -12.33 -5.32
C ALA A 118 11.73 -11.04 -5.24
N SER A 119 12.87 -11.00 -5.93
CA SER A 119 13.74 -9.81 -5.98
C SER A 119 13.04 -8.59 -6.59
N LEU A 120 12.03 -8.80 -7.44
CA LEU A 120 11.28 -7.75 -8.10
C LEU A 120 10.43 -6.92 -7.12
N PHE A 121 10.13 -7.43 -5.91
CA PHE A 121 9.47 -6.61 -4.88
C PHE A 121 10.29 -5.37 -4.50
N VAL A 122 11.62 -5.45 -4.56
CA VAL A 122 12.49 -4.29 -4.32
C VAL A 122 12.34 -3.28 -5.46
N GLU A 123 12.34 -3.75 -6.70
CA GLU A 123 12.15 -2.90 -7.88
C GLU A 123 10.77 -2.25 -7.91
N PHE A 124 9.72 -3.01 -7.58
CA PHE A 124 8.35 -2.49 -7.51
C PHE A 124 8.20 -1.38 -6.49
N ARG A 125 8.81 -1.53 -5.31
CA ARG A 125 8.82 -0.49 -4.26
C ARG A 125 9.66 0.72 -4.65
N ASN A 126 10.82 0.52 -5.26
CA ASN A 126 11.65 1.62 -5.72
C ASN A 126 10.97 2.40 -6.86
N ARG A 127 10.22 1.70 -7.72
CA ARG A 127 9.50 2.27 -8.85
C ARG A 127 8.21 2.97 -8.44
N MET A 128 7.50 2.43 -7.45
CA MET A 128 6.39 3.13 -6.79
C MET A 128 6.96 4.00 -5.68
N GLY A 129 7.46 5.18 -6.04
CA GLY A 129 7.90 6.16 -5.05
C GLY A 129 6.83 6.43 -3.99
N MET A 130 7.25 6.91 -2.81
CA MET A 130 6.35 7.18 -1.68
C MET A 130 5.17 8.08 -2.06
N GLU A 131 5.38 9.04 -2.96
CA GLU A 131 4.34 9.93 -3.48
C GLU A 131 3.21 9.17 -4.20
N GLN A 132 3.53 8.14 -4.99
CA GLN A 132 2.53 7.35 -5.72
C GLN A 132 1.74 6.44 -4.78
N ILE A 133 2.42 5.87 -3.78
CA ILE A 133 1.77 5.07 -2.74
C ILE A 133 0.80 5.94 -1.95
N ASN A 134 1.21 7.15 -1.58
CA ASN A 134 0.35 8.12 -0.89
C ASN A 134 -0.82 8.55 -1.78
N ALA A 135 -0.60 8.87 -3.05
CA ALA A 135 -1.66 9.21 -3.99
C ALA A 135 -2.69 8.08 -4.16
N ILE A 136 -2.22 6.82 -4.23
CA ILE A 136 -3.09 5.64 -4.25
C ILE A 136 -3.89 5.53 -2.96
N ASN A 137 -3.27 5.75 -1.79
CA ASN A 137 -3.96 5.71 -0.50
C ASN A 137 -5.02 6.81 -0.39
N GLU A 138 -4.70 8.06 -0.75
CA GLU A 138 -5.66 9.18 -0.76
C GLU A 138 -6.85 8.92 -1.69
N LYS A 139 -6.60 8.35 -2.87
CA LYS A 139 -7.64 7.90 -3.80
C LYS A 139 -8.55 6.82 -3.21
N ILE A 140 -7.98 5.83 -2.54
CA ILE A 140 -8.77 4.79 -1.84
C ILE A 140 -9.63 5.42 -0.73
N HIS A 141 -9.08 6.38 0.02
CA HIS A 141 -9.78 7.07 1.10
C HIS A 141 -10.94 7.95 0.58
N SER A 142 -10.68 8.76 -0.45
CA SER A 142 -11.70 9.62 -1.07
C SER A 142 -12.85 8.83 -1.68
N LEU A 143 -12.59 7.70 -2.35
CA LEU A 143 -13.64 6.83 -2.88
C LEU A 143 -14.44 6.15 -1.77
N HIS A 144 -13.82 5.84 -0.63
CA HIS A 144 -14.54 5.37 0.54
C HIS A 144 -15.43 6.45 1.17
N GLN A 145 -14.97 7.69 1.24
CA GLN A 145 -15.78 8.82 1.73
C GLN A 145 -16.97 9.13 0.82
N ASN A 146 -16.77 9.09 -0.50
CA ASN A 146 -17.83 9.36 -1.47
C ASN A 146 -18.88 8.23 -1.56
N SER A 147 -18.52 7.00 -1.17
CA SER A 147 -19.48 5.88 -1.08
C SER A 147 -20.24 5.82 0.25
N VAL A 148 -19.81 6.61 1.25
CA VAL A 148 -20.46 6.74 2.56
C VAL A 148 -21.26 8.05 2.69
N ALA A 149 -21.09 9.00 1.75
CA ALA A 149 -21.96 10.16 1.67
C ALA A 149 -23.40 9.74 1.31
N PRO A 150 -24.42 10.02 2.15
CA PRO A 150 -25.79 9.74 1.79
C PRO A 150 -26.17 10.61 0.60
N LYS A 151 -26.79 9.98 -0.42
CA LYS A 151 -27.48 10.69 -1.48
C LYS A 151 -28.54 11.59 -0.85
N GLN A 152 -28.28 12.89 -0.81
CA GLN A 152 -29.34 13.88 -0.65
C GLN A 152 -29.76 14.29 -2.05
N ASP A 153 -30.96 13.86 -2.41
CA ASP A 153 -31.64 14.25 -3.62
C ASP A 153 -31.86 15.78 -3.62
N HIS A 154 -31.74 16.37 -4.80
CA HIS A 154 -31.97 17.77 -5.09
C HIS A 154 -33.41 18.20 -4.75
N ASP A 155 -33.56 19.37 -4.11
CA ASP A 155 -34.50 20.40 -4.54
C ASP A 155 -33.97 21.80 -4.15
N ALA A 156 -34.01 22.73 -5.11
CA ALA A 156 -33.55 24.13 -5.03
C ALA A 156 -34.76 25.09 -4.91
N PRO A 157 -34.65 26.44 -5.02
CA PRO A 157 -33.61 27.40 -4.63
C PRO A 157 -34.18 28.52 -3.72
N GLY A 158 -33.33 29.24 -2.99
CA GLY A 158 -33.71 30.44 -2.24
C GLY A 158 -32.55 31.43 -2.16
N ASN A 159 -32.56 32.39 -3.07
CA ASN A 159 -31.72 33.59 -3.09
C ASN A 159 -32.03 34.44 -1.85
N ASP A 160 -31.02 35.04 -1.22
CA ASP A 160 -31.01 36.47 -0.88
C ASP A 160 -29.64 36.89 -0.35
N SER A 161 -29.23 38.06 -0.82
CA SER A 161 -27.92 38.69 -0.65
C SER A 161 -27.81 39.41 0.69
N GLU A 162 -26.58 39.49 1.22
CA GLU A 162 -25.94 40.57 2.02
C GLU A 162 -24.79 39.89 2.81
N GLY A 163 -23.56 40.38 2.96
CA GLY A 163 -22.95 41.67 2.72
C GLY A 163 -21.45 41.52 3.03
N GLN A 164 -20.62 41.85 2.06
CA GLN A 164 -19.33 42.56 2.15
C GLN A 164 -18.54 42.53 3.47
N SER A 165 -17.30 42.00 3.45
CA SER A 165 -16.09 42.72 3.90
C SER A 165 -14.79 41.99 3.54
N LYS A 166 -13.95 42.72 2.79
CA LYS A 166 -12.53 42.49 2.52
C LYS A 166 -11.76 42.36 3.84
N THR A 167 -10.64 41.63 3.93
CA THR A 167 -9.33 42.22 3.62
C THR A 167 -8.27 41.12 3.58
N GLN A 168 -7.57 41.09 2.45
CA GLN A 168 -6.24 40.52 2.26
C GLN A 168 -5.22 41.32 3.09
N VAL A 169 -4.28 40.69 3.79
CA VAL A 169 -2.87 41.13 3.71
C VAL A 169 -1.96 39.92 3.96
N THR A 170 -1.01 39.79 3.05
CA THR A 170 0.24 39.03 3.11
C THR A 170 1.20 39.62 4.14
N ASP A 171 2.17 38.85 4.64
CA ASP A 171 3.59 39.13 4.42
C ASP A 171 4.49 38.33 5.37
N ASN A 172 5.44 37.65 4.75
CA ASN A 172 6.66 37.15 5.34
C ASN A 172 7.51 38.30 5.90
N LYS A 173 8.26 38.07 6.99
CA LYS A 173 9.72 38.27 7.00
C LYS A 173 10.40 37.78 8.27
N THR A 174 11.60 37.27 8.03
CA THR A 174 12.68 36.88 8.92
C THR A 174 13.42 38.07 9.55
N ASP A 175 14.26 37.69 10.51
CA ASP A 175 15.59 38.25 10.84
C ASP A 175 15.79 39.01 12.14
N GLU A 176 17.01 38.78 12.62
CA GLU A 176 17.56 38.84 13.96
C GLU A 176 17.89 40.25 14.48
N THR A 177 18.36 40.24 15.75
CA THR A 177 19.30 41.16 16.41
C THR A 177 18.66 42.14 17.41
N GLY A 178 19.04 42.01 18.68
CA GLY A 178 18.64 42.89 19.80
C GLY A 178 19.31 44.28 19.77
N PRO A 179 19.28 45.10 20.87
CA PRO A 179 19.39 44.63 22.26
C PRO A 179 18.56 45.39 23.34
N GLU A 180 18.67 44.85 24.57
CA GLU A 180 18.45 45.44 25.91
C GLU A 180 17.03 45.67 26.46
N THR A 181 16.63 44.79 27.40
CA THR A 181 16.05 45.24 28.68
C THR A 181 16.31 44.20 29.77
N ALA A 182 16.78 44.70 30.92
CA ALA A 182 17.27 43.95 32.06
C ALA A 182 16.19 43.08 32.71
N VAL A 183 16.43 41.76 32.75
CA VAL A 183 15.73 40.86 33.65
C VAL A 183 16.76 39.98 34.35
N SER A 184 16.87 40.14 35.67
CA SER A 184 17.75 39.36 36.53
C SER A 184 17.17 37.96 36.73
N HIS A 185 17.51 37.01 35.86
CA HIS A 185 17.32 35.58 36.10
C HIS A 185 18.69 34.89 36.24
N LYS A 186 19.11 34.70 37.49
CA LYS A 186 20.34 33.95 37.84
C LYS A 186 20.06 32.45 37.84
N GLY A 187 19.92 31.88 36.65
CA GLY A 187 19.92 30.42 36.45
C GLY A 187 21.31 29.95 36.03
N ARG A 188 21.77 28.80 36.56
CA ARG A 188 23.01 28.15 36.10
C ARG A 188 22.66 27.28 34.89
N VAL A 189 23.18 27.64 33.71
CA VAL A 189 23.05 26.80 32.52
C VAL A 189 24.08 25.67 32.60
N LEU A 190 23.62 24.44 32.59
CA LEU A 190 24.46 23.24 32.46
C LEU A 190 24.44 22.84 30.98
N PHE A 191 25.56 23.06 30.29
CA PHE A 191 25.76 22.53 28.94
C PHE A 191 26.32 21.11 29.06
N ASP A 192 25.52 20.12 28.67
CA ASP A 192 26.00 18.76 28.46
C ASP A 192 26.65 18.67 27.07
N ALA A 193 27.96 18.45 27.03
CA ALA A 193 28.74 18.37 25.81
C ALA A 193 28.78 16.95 25.21
N THR A 194 27.87 16.06 25.60
CA THR A 194 27.75 14.71 25.02
C THR A 194 26.84 14.62 23.80
N ALA A 195 26.24 15.73 23.36
CA ALA A 195 25.55 15.81 22.08
C ALA A 195 26.56 15.87 20.92
N CYS A 196 27.15 14.72 20.59
CA CYS A 196 27.86 14.57 19.32
C CYS A 196 26.82 14.63 18.18
N PRO A 197 27.01 15.42 17.12
CA PRO A 197 26.15 15.36 15.95
C PRO A 197 26.10 13.93 15.44
N GLN A 198 24.94 13.28 15.55
CA GLN A 198 24.79 11.87 15.20
C GLN A 198 24.77 11.65 13.68
N ASP A 199 24.71 12.74 12.90
CA ASP A 199 24.69 12.79 11.44
C ASP A 199 26.10 13.00 10.82
N ILE A 200 27.13 12.34 11.36
CA ILE A 200 28.41 12.20 10.65
C ILE A 200 28.56 10.78 10.13
N ALA A 201 28.63 10.64 8.81
CA ALA A 201 28.88 9.34 8.18
C ALA A 201 30.32 8.91 8.47
N TYR A 202 30.48 7.75 9.10
CA TYR A 202 31.79 7.16 9.36
C TYR A 202 32.30 6.38 8.14
N PRO A 203 33.63 6.24 7.97
CA PRO A 203 34.23 5.51 6.84
C PRO A 203 33.77 4.05 6.71
N THR A 204 33.26 3.47 7.80
CA THR A 204 32.75 2.09 7.88
C THR A 204 31.25 1.97 7.64
N ASP A 205 30.53 3.08 7.42
CA ASP A 205 29.08 3.04 7.30
C ASP A 205 28.64 2.36 6.01
N ILE A 206 27.70 1.42 6.16
CA ILE A 206 27.12 0.64 5.05
C ILE A 206 26.40 1.58 4.07
N ASP A 207 25.84 2.67 4.58
CA ASP A 207 25.14 3.68 3.78
C ASP A 207 26.11 4.45 2.86
N LEU A 208 27.35 4.69 3.29
CA LEU A 208 28.40 5.29 2.47
C LEU A 208 28.79 4.39 1.29
N LEU A 209 28.89 3.07 1.53
CA LEU A 209 29.15 2.07 0.49
C LEU A 209 27.99 1.99 -0.51
N ASN A 210 26.75 2.02 -0.03
CA ASN A 210 25.56 1.97 -0.87
C ASN A 210 25.40 3.25 -1.72
N ALA A 211 25.67 4.43 -1.15
CA ALA A 211 25.68 5.70 -1.87
C ALA A 211 26.72 5.69 -3.01
N SER A 212 27.93 5.20 -2.72
CA SER A 212 29.01 5.06 -3.71
C SER A 212 28.63 4.12 -4.86
N ARG A 213 28.02 2.97 -4.54
CA ARG A 213 27.52 2.01 -5.56
C ARG A 213 26.44 2.60 -6.45
N LYS A 214 25.53 3.40 -5.89
CA LYS A 214 24.47 4.08 -6.67
C LYS A 214 25.07 5.12 -7.62
N LYS A 215 26.03 5.93 -7.17
CA LYS A 215 26.70 6.96 -8.00
C LYS A 215 27.50 6.37 -9.17
N ARG A 216 28.09 5.18 -9.02
CA ARG A 216 28.87 4.50 -10.07
C ARG A 216 28.02 3.90 -11.20
N LYS A 217 26.70 3.80 -11.05
CA LYS A 217 25.80 3.22 -12.07
C LYS A 217 25.24 4.25 -13.05
N ILE A 218 25.71 5.50 -12.96
CA ILE A 218 25.54 6.56 -13.97
C ILE A 218 26.84 6.63 -14.76
#